data_AF-A0A952B5R1-F1
#
_entry.id   AF-A0A952B5R1-F1
#
_cell.length_a   1.000
_cell.length_b   1.000
_cell.length_c   1.000
_cell.angle_alpha   90.00
_cell.angle_beta   90.00
_cell.angle_gamma   90.00
#
_symmetry.space_group_name_H-M   'P 1'
#
loop_
_entity.id
_entity.type
_entity.pdbx_description
1 polymer ?
#
loop_
_entity_poly.entity_id
_entity_poly.type
_entity_poly.pdbx_seq_one_letter_code
_entity_poly.pdbx_strand_id
1 'polypeptide(L)'
;MKKFIYLFPIFINLFSGCEFINDIMNMSAPEIVSYHPSTSTISATQVGAVTIEFSKEMEKSKTEAAFTLNDGQDDIDGEFIWQVSSFSFTPYNGFETNKNYSVTITTSAEDLWGNSLLKDFHLSFFTGNEKEKPQVLSHSPQDAEVILDTLTPIVIQFSESVDTESFYNSFSLTPDTTGTFTWNGDNSEVTFNPLSPYTEGEQYTVEIDTILKDLSGNPLAQAAQFFFEVASPPVIQVLSFQALGTPSIDIEDVGITPINSGIEKDSIFSIQFDNPIPQDQRYNIVQITPASSYDIDWAVDYTSCTISFRDYLKYNQVYQIVLLDKTYRIIIDGQKSIPPVVERIVYVRDSTTPVYQELILNGTISLSPSNAPFFDFYIYHAPGASISLSSFFDALAISVPSNVGSINLLNVINPANLASPAPSPVPGQDVTVIRVNCQITDNGNSGIITFTVDQRLSDSYDNTPESNYTIQVNK
;
A
#
# COMPACT_ATOMS: atom_id res chain seq x y z
N MET A 1 -83.85 21.57 76.01
CA MET A 1 -84.25 22.76 76.81
C MET A 1 -83.13 23.79 76.74
N LYS A 2 -83.54 25.04 76.59
CA LYS A 2 -82.79 26.31 76.46
C LYS A 2 -81.54 26.43 77.37
N LYS A 3 -80.49 27.11 76.88
CA LYS A 3 -80.16 28.47 77.36
C LYS A 3 -79.16 29.23 76.45
N PHE A 4 -79.41 30.53 76.41
CA PHE A 4 -78.86 31.60 75.57
C PHE A 4 -77.47 32.07 76.04
N ILE A 5 -76.61 32.40 75.07
CA ILE A 5 -75.86 33.66 74.83
C ILE A 5 -75.63 34.60 76.04
N TYR A 6 -74.38 35.01 76.25
CA TYR A 6 -74.01 36.43 76.39
C TYR A 6 -72.61 36.70 75.82
N LEU A 7 -72.55 37.57 74.80
CA LEU A 7 -71.37 38.33 74.39
C LEU A 7 -71.01 39.36 75.47
N PHE A 8 -69.73 39.62 75.67
CA PHE A 8 -69.22 40.98 75.90
C PHE A 8 -67.79 41.11 75.33
N PRO A 9 -67.47 42.20 74.59
CA PRO A 9 -66.24 42.32 73.83
C PRO A 9 -65.11 42.94 74.66
N ILE A 10 -63.87 42.54 74.39
CA ILE A 10 -62.67 43.29 74.79
C ILE A 10 -61.79 43.45 73.56
N PHE A 11 -61.80 44.68 73.03
CA PHE A 11 -60.70 45.27 72.29
C PHE A 11 -59.42 45.12 73.12
N ILE A 12 -58.31 44.64 72.53
CA ILE A 12 -56.96 45.16 72.82
C ILE A 12 -55.90 44.55 71.90
N ASN A 13 -55.26 45.46 71.16
CA ASN A 13 -53.90 45.49 70.64
C ASN A 13 -53.45 44.45 69.61
N LEU A 14 -53.55 44.89 68.35
CA LEU A 14 -52.54 44.64 67.32
C LEU A 14 -51.14 44.94 67.89
N PHE A 15 -50.42 43.90 68.32
CA PHE A 15 -48.97 43.97 68.45
C PHE A 15 -48.35 43.62 67.10
N SER A 16 -47.69 44.62 66.51
CA SER A 16 -46.51 44.53 65.63
C SER A 16 -46.48 43.41 64.58
N GLY A 17 -47.08 43.67 63.43
CA GLY A 17 -46.94 42.87 62.20
C GLY A 17 -45.57 42.98 61.51
N CYS A 18 -44.46 42.83 62.25
CA CYS A 18 -43.11 42.70 61.67
C CYS A 18 -42.39 41.42 62.08
N GLU A 19 -42.69 40.80 63.23
CA GLU A 19 -42.03 39.55 63.63
C GLU A 19 -42.67 38.31 62.97
N PHE A 20 -44.00 38.24 62.91
CA PHE A 20 -44.70 37.06 62.38
C PHE A 20 -44.48 36.78 60.88
N ILE A 21 -44.29 37.81 60.06
CA ILE A 21 -43.96 37.64 58.62
C ILE A 21 -42.50 37.21 58.44
N ASN A 22 -41.60 37.70 59.30
CA ASN A 22 -40.18 37.35 59.28
C ASN A 22 -39.96 35.88 59.69
N ASP A 23 -40.74 35.38 60.65
CA ASP A 23 -40.71 33.98 61.06
C ASP A 23 -41.21 33.03 59.95
N ILE A 24 -42.33 33.37 59.28
CA ILE A 24 -42.86 32.56 58.18
C ILE A 24 -41.89 32.48 56.98
N MET A 25 -41.16 33.57 56.69
CA MET A 25 -40.18 33.60 55.60
C MET A 25 -38.92 32.77 55.89
N ASN A 26 -38.69 32.36 57.14
CA ASN A 26 -37.46 31.68 57.56
C ASN A 26 -37.65 30.24 58.05
N MET A 27 -38.82 29.62 57.87
CA MET A 27 -39.12 28.24 58.34
C MET A 27 -38.40 27.10 57.58
N SER A 28 -37.54 27.40 56.61
CA SER A 28 -36.78 26.37 55.90
C SER A 28 -35.61 25.88 56.76
N ALA A 29 -35.47 24.57 56.91
CA ALA A 29 -34.32 23.98 57.59
C ALA A 29 -33.00 24.41 56.92
N PRO A 30 -31.93 24.66 57.72
CA PRO A 30 -30.60 24.88 57.17
C PRO A 30 -30.08 23.61 56.46
N GLU A 31 -29.25 23.82 55.44
CA GLU A 31 -28.59 22.77 54.67
C GLU A 31 -27.09 23.07 54.59
N ILE A 32 -26.25 22.05 54.51
CA ILE A 32 -24.82 22.24 54.21
C ILE A 32 -24.65 22.33 52.69
N VAL A 33 -24.18 23.49 52.23
CA VAL A 33 -24.03 23.83 50.81
C VAL A 33 -22.65 23.42 50.28
N SER A 34 -21.61 23.55 51.09
CA SER A 34 -20.28 23.09 50.74
C SER A 34 -19.45 22.80 51.98
N TYR A 35 -18.39 22.00 51.81
CA TYR A 35 -17.47 21.66 52.89
C TYR A 35 -16.06 21.41 52.36
N HIS A 36 -15.08 21.56 53.24
CA HIS A 36 -13.68 21.24 52.99
C HIS A 36 -13.10 20.50 54.21
N PRO A 37 -12.34 19.40 54.05
CA PRO A 37 -11.98 18.73 52.79
C PRO A 37 -13.17 18.10 52.05
N SER A 38 -13.17 18.19 50.73
CA SER A 38 -14.19 17.58 49.87
C SER A 38 -13.77 16.21 49.29
N THR A 39 -12.49 15.85 49.43
CA THR A 39 -11.93 14.57 48.98
C THR A 39 -11.75 13.61 50.14
N SER A 40 -11.78 12.30 49.85
CA SER A 40 -11.55 11.25 50.85
C SER A 40 -10.10 11.15 51.30
N THR A 41 -9.15 11.64 50.50
CA THR A 41 -7.72 11.74 50.84
C THR A 41 -7.20 13.12 50.48
N ILE A 42 -6.42 13.71 51.38
CA ILE A 42 -5.87 15.06 51.25
C ILE A 42 -4.63 15.15 52.15
N SER A 43 -3.57 15.83 51.71
CA SER A 43 -2.39 15.97 52.60
C SER A 43 -2.73 16.82 53.83
N ALA A 44 -2.16 16.48 55.00
CA ALA A 44 -2.41 17.22 56.24
C ALA A 44 -2.13 18.74 56.10
N THR A 45 -1.14 19.12 55.29
CA THR A 45 -0.79 20.51 54.99
C THR A 45 -1.82 21.22 54.10
N GLN A 46 -2.57 20.49 53.27
CA GLN A 46 -3.62 21.05 52.41
C GLN A 46 -4.96 21.16 53.12
N VAL A 47 -5.22 20.36 54.17
CA VAL A 47 -6.46 20.47 54.96
C VAL A 47 -6.51 21.83 55.65
N GLY A 48 -5.53 22.13 56.51
CA GLY A 48 -5.45 23.38 57.28
C GLY A 48 -6.57 23.54 58.34
N ALA A 49 -7.84 23.45 57.95
CA ALA A 49 -9.04 23.54 58.77
C ALA A 49 -10.21 22.80 58.11
N VAL A 50 -11.18 22.33 58.91
CA VAL A 50 -12.47 21.86 58.38
C VAL A 50 -13.38 23.08 58.18
N THR A 51 -13.88 23.28 56.96
CA THR A 51 -14.79 24.39 56.65
C THR A 51 -16.15 23.85 56.28
N ILE A 52 -17.20 24.45 56.83
CA ILE A 52 -18.61 24.09 56.55
C ILE A 52 -19.36 25.38 56.20
N GLU A 53 -20.01 25.39 55.04
CA GLU A 53 -20.91 26.46 54.59
C GLU A 53 -22.35 25.95 54.65
N PHE A 54 -23.20 26.70 55.34
CA PHE A 54 -24.63 26.45 55.43
C PHE A 54 -25.43 27.34 54.48
N SER A 55 -26.65 26.94 54.15
CA SER A 55 -27.55 27.72 53.30
C SER A 55 -28.08 28.99 53.97
N LYS A 56 -27.94 29.10 55.30
CA LYS A 56 -28.46 30.18 56.16
C LYS A 56 -27.54 30.41 57.36
N GLU A 57 -27.72 31.54 58.05
CA GLU A 57 -26.99 31.85 59.29
C GLU A 57 -27.43 30.93 60.44
N MET A 58 -26.44 30.34 61.13
CA MET A 58 -26.65 29.34 62.18
C MET A 58 -26.56 29.96 63.59
N GLU A 59 -27.25 29.38 64.57
CA GLU A 59 -26.98 29.69 65.98
C GLU A 59 -25.65 29.03 66.38
N LYS A 60 -24.66 29.87 66.65
CA LYS A 60 -23.25 29.47 66.75
C LYS A 60 -23.03 28.49 67.91
N SER A 61 -23.58 28.78 69.09
CA SER A 61 -23.31 28.01 70.30
C SER A 61 -23.87 26.58 70.20
N LYS A 62 -25.10 26.44 69.68
CA LYS A 62 -25.74 25.14 69.41
C LYS A 62 -25.03 24.38 68.31
N THR A 63 -24.59 25.07 67.25
CA THR A 63 -23.91 24.42 66.12
C THR A 63 -22.53 23.90 66.53
N GLU A 64 -21.77 24.67 67.32
CA GLU A 64 -20.50 24.21 67.91
C GLU A 64 -20.71 23.01 68.84
N ALA A 65 -21.74 23.04 69.69
CA ALA A 65 -22.09 21.93 70.58
C ALA A 65 -22.56 20.66 69.82
N ALA A 66 -23.06 20.82 68.60
CA ALA A 66 -23.49 19.74 67.72
C ALA A 66 -22.36 19.21 66.81
N PHE A 67 -21.21 19.89 66.76
CA PHE A 67 -20.06 19.52 65.94
C PHE A 67 -19.08 18.63 66.71
N THR A 68 -18.55 17.63 66.04
CA THR A 68 -17.46 16.80 66.55
C THR A 68 -16.48 16.48 65.43
N LEU A 69 -15.18 16.65 65.70
CA LEU A 69 -14.10 16.11 64.89
C LEU A 69 -13.44 14.98 65.68
N ASN A 70 -13.31 13.79 65.10
CA ASN A 70 -12.70 12.62 65.74
C ASN A 70 -11.57 12.08 64.86
N ASP A 71 -10.43 11.67 65.44
CA ASP A 71 -9.27 11.12 64.70
C ASP A 71 -9.26 9.58 64.57
N GLY A 72 -10.41 8.96 64.82
CA GLY A 72 -10.59 7.52 64.89
C GLY A 72 -10.26 6.93 66.26
N GLN A 73 -9.72 7.71 67.20
CA GLN A 73 -9.52 7.31 68.60
C GLN A 73 -10.27 8.25 69.55
N ASP A 74 -10.00 9.55 69.45
CA ASP A 74 -10.49 10.55 70.39
C ASP A 74 -11.13 11.75 69.64
N ASP A 75 -12.04 12.44 70.34
CA ASP A 75 -12.58 13.71 69.87
C ASP A 75 -11.51 14.81 70.02
N ILE A 76 -11.45 15.70 69.04
CA ILE A 76 -10.38 16.67 68.86
C ILE A 76 -10.90 18.07 69.15
N ASP A 77 -10.31 18.70 70.15
CA ASP A 77 -10.57 20.10 70.47
C ASP A 77 -9.88 21.05 69.47
N GLY A 78 -10.53 22.19 69.23
CA GLY A 78 -10.04 23.20 68.30
C GLY A 78 -10.77 24.52 68.45
N GLU A 79 -10.45 25.44 67.55
CA GLU A 79 -11.01 26.78 67.50
C GLU A 79 -11.99 26.93 66.33
N PHE A 80 -13.15 27.51 66.60
CA PHE A 80 -14.12 27.92 65.58
C PHE A 80 -13.91 29.38 65.20
N ILE A 81 -13.80 29.64 63.89
CA ILE A 81 -13.84 30.98 63.33
C ILE A 81 -15.09 31.08 62.46
N TRP A 82 -16.07 31.84 62.94
CA TRP A 82 -17.35 32.04 62.25
C TRP A 82 -17.31 33.21 61.27
N GLN A 83 -17.92 32.98 60.12
CA GLN A 83 -18.44 34.01 59.22
C GLN A 83 -19.97 34.10 59.42
N VAL A 84 -20.69 34.62 58.42
CA VAL A 84 -22.16 34.77 58.51
C VAL A 84 -22.86 33.40 58.47
N SER A 85 -22.62 32.60 57.44
CA SER A 85 -23.25 31.29 57.22
C SER A 85 -22.25 30.13 57.19
N SER A 86 -20.99 30.35 57.55
CA SER A 86 -19.95 29.32 57.64
C SER A 86 -19.16 29.41 58.92
N PHE A 87 -18.51 28.29 59.25
CA PHE A 87 -17.38 28.30 60.16
C PHE A 87 -16.19 27.55 59.56
N SER A 88 -15.01 27.88 60.10
CA SER A 88 -13.79 27.11 59.94
C SER A 88 -13.36 26.59 61.31
N PHE A 89 -13.19 25.27 61.45
CA PHE A 89 -12.72 24.61 62.64
C PHE A 89 -11.27 24.19 62.48
N THR A 90 -10.39 24.72 63.32
CA THR A 90 -8.95 24.42 63.31
C THR A 90 -8.56 23.68 64.59
N PRO A 91 -8.14 22.40 64.52
CA PRO A 91 -7.61 21.67 65.67
C PRO A 91 -6.41 22.40 66.29
N TYR A 92 -6.32 22.46 67.63
CA TYR A 92 -5.23 23.20 68.29
C TYR A 92 -3.83 22.65 67.96
N ASN A 93 -3.72 21.35 67.74
CA ASN A 93 -2.47 20.68 67.36
C ASN A 93 -2.33 20.48 65.83
N GLY A 94 -3.25 21.03 65.05
CA GLY A 94 -3.33 20.82 63.60
C GLY A 94 -3.74 19.40 63.20
N PHE A 95 -3.73 19.13 61.89
CA PHE A 95 -3.93 17.79 61.34
C PHE A 95 -2.60 17.04 61.28
N GLU A 96 -2.58 15.81 61.78
CA GLU A 96 -1.44 14.91 61.64
C GLU A 96 -1.46 14.23 60.26
N THR A 97 -0.32 13.73 59.81
CA THR A 97 -0.28 12.94 58.56
C THR A 97 -0.65 11.48 58.82
N ASN A 98 -1.23 10.82 57.81
CA ASN A 98 -1.65 9.42 57.84
C ASN A 98 -2.68 9.08 58.93
N LYS A 99 -3.58 10.00 59.27
CA LYS A 99 -4.72 9.76 60.18
C LYS A 99 -6.07 9.84 59.45
N ASN A 100 -7.04 9.05 59.89
CA ASN A 100 -8.43 9.18 59.47
C ASN A 100 -9.14 10.17 60.39
N TYR A 101 -9.85 11.12 59.82
CA TYR A 101 -10.66 12.07 60.54
C TYR A 101 -12.13 11.89 60.15
N SER A 102 -13.02 11.96 61.13
CA SER A 102 -14.47 12.01 60.90
C SER A 102 -15.07 13.24 61.54
N VAL A 103 -15.82 14.01 60.75
CA VAL A 103 -16.60 15.16 61.17
C VAL A 103 -18.06 14.75 61.28
N THR A 104 -18.69 15.11 62.39
CA THR A 104 -20.14 14.97 62.57
C THR A 104 -20.75 16.31 62.96
N ILE A 105 -21.87 16.68 62.33
CA ILE A 105 -22.75 17.76 62.79
C ILE A 105 -24.14 17.16 62.98
N THR A 106 -24.63 17.11 64.21
CA THR A 106 -25.91 16.48 64.50
C THR A 106 -27.10 17.42 64.23
N THR A 107 -28.30 16.85 64.20
CA THR A 107 -29.57 17.59 64.08
C THR A 107 -29.86 18.57 65.22
N SER A 108 -29.07 18.61 66.30
CA SER A 108 -29.19 19.66 67.32
C SER A 108 -28.57 21.01 66.90
N ALA A 109 -27.86 21.06 65.77
CA ALA A 109 -27.49 22.33 65.15
C ALA A 109 -28.75 23.02 64.60
N GLU A 110 -28.99 24.26 65.01
CA GLU A 110 -30.17 25.05 64.67
C GLU A 110 -29.78 26.40 64.04
N ASP A 111 -30.65 26.92 63.16
CA ASP A 111 -30.55 28.30 62.69
C ASP A 111 -31.04 29.33 63.74
N LEU A 112 -30.92 30.62 63.44
CA LEU A 112 -31.38 31.69 64.33
C LEU A 112 -32.91 31.70 64.59
N TRP A 113 -33.68 30.91 63.83
CA TRP A 113 -35.13 30.76 63.97
C TRP A 113 -35.52 29.42 64.61
N GLY A 114 -34.55 28.63 65.08
CA GLY A 114 -34.77 27.36 65.75
C GLY A 114 -35.07 26.19 64.81
N ASN A 115 -34.80 26.31 63.52
CA ASN A 115 -34.91 25.19 62.59
C ASN A 115 -33.64 24.34 62.65
N SER A 116 -33.81 23.05 62.95
CA SER A 116 -32.72 22.06 62.95
C SER A 116 -32.30 21.64 61.54
N LEU A 117 -31.07 21.15 61.40
CA LEU A 117 -30.70 20.31 60.25
C LEU A 117 -31.69 19.14 60.10
N LEU A 118 -32.00 18.74 58.87
CA LEU A 118 -32.93 17.63 58.61
C LEU A 118 -32.35 16.25 58.96
N LYS A 119 -31.03 16.12 58.93
CA LYS A 119 -30.29 14.88 59.24
C LYS A 119 -28.89 15.24 59.73
N ASP A 120 -28.28 14.32 60.46
CA ASP A 120 -26.88 14.43 60.83
C ASP A 120 -26.02 14.46 59.57
N PHE A 121 -25.01 15.33 59.57
CA PHE A 121 -23.98 15.39 58.55
C PHE A 121 -22.76 14.61 59.01
N HIS A 122 -22.25 13.74 58.15
CA HIS A 122 -21.03 12.98 58.38
C HIS A 122 -20.09 13.17 57.20
N LEU A 123 -18.83 13.47 57.51
CA LEU A 123 -17.72 13.57 56.56
C LEU A 123 -16.55 12.76 57.11
N SER A 124 -15.84 12.04 56.25
CA SER A 124 -14.60 11.35 56.64
C SER A 124 -13.52 11.57 55.59
N PHE A 125 -12.30 11.84 56.04
CA PHE A 125 -11.14 12.04 55.18
C PHE A 125 -9.86 11.50 55.81
N PHE A 126 -8.92 11.07 54.96
CA PHE A 126 -7.61 10.58 55.34
C PHE A 126 -6.53 11.61 55.02
N THR A 127 -5.71 11.93 56.01
CA THR A 127 -4.65 12.96 55.94
C THR A 127 -3.31 12.41 55.43
N GLY A 128 -3.35 11.55 54.42
CA GLY A 128 -2.17 10.95 53.83
C GLY A 128 -2.02 11.28 52.35
N ASN A 129 -1.05 10.63 51.71
CA ASN A 129 -0.97 10.63 50.26
C ASN A 129 -2.08 9.76 49.71
N GLU A 130 -2.66 10.19 48.59
CA GLU A 130 -3.45 9.35 47.71
C GLU A 130 -2.52 8.22 47.18
N LYS A 131 -3.01 6.98 47.17
CA LYS A 131 -2.18 5.75 46.99
C LYS A 131 -2.69 4.83 45.88
N GLU A 132 -3.86 5.13 45.31
CA GLU A 132 -4.29 4.46 44.10
C GLU A 132 -3.26 4.80 43.02
N LYS A 133 -3.01 3.81 42.18
CA LYS A 133 -2.01 3.94 41.12
C LYS A 133 -2.74 4.01 39.81
N PRO A 134 -2.29 4.84 38.86
CA PRO A 134 -2.88 4.84 37.55
C PRO A 134 -2.70 3.47 36.90
N GLN A 135 -3.70 3.05 36.14
CA GLN A 135 -3.74 1.81 35.38
C GLN A 135 -4.11 2.13 33.93
N VAL A 136 -3.57 1.37 32.98
CA VAL A 136 -4.08 1.38 31.60
C VAL A 136 -5.36 0.54 31.59
N LEU A 137 -6.49 1.18 31.28
CA LEU A 137 -7.79 0.52 31.20
C LEU A 137 -8.05 -0.11 29.84
N SER A 138 -7.64 0.59 28.78
CA SER A 138 -7.82 0.14 27.40
C SER A 138 -6.88 0.88 26.47
N HIS A 139 -6.59 0.25 25.34
CA HIS A 139 -5.82 0.83 24.25
C HIS A 139 -6.42 0.45 22.89
N SER A 140 -6.11 1.25 21.88
CA SER A 140 -6.39 0.98 20.47
C SER A 140 -5.13 1.36 19.68
N PRO A 141 -4.68 0.56 18.69
CA PRO A 141 -5.19 -0.76 18.30
C PRO A 141 -5.14 -1.78 19.44
N GLN A 142 -5.97 -2.82 19.39
CA GLN A 142 -5.93 -3.94 20.35
C GLN A 142 -4.61 -4.71 20.24
N ASP A 143 -4.25 -5.45 21.29
CA ASP A 143 -3.06 -6.31 21.25
C ASP A 143 -3.19 -7.37 20.14
N ALA A 144 -2.15 -7.48 19.32
CA ALA A 144 -2.09 -8.27 18.09
C ALA A 144 -3.14 -7.90 17.00
N GLU A 145 -3.69 -6.68 17.02
CA GLU A 145 -4.57 -6.21 15.95
C GLU A 145 -3.79 -5.99 14.63
N VAL A 146 -4.42 -6.33 13.50
CA VAL A 146 -3.90 -6.01 12.17
C VAL A 146 -4.61 -4.76 11.65
N ILE A 147 -3.88 -3.65 11.51
CA ILE A 147 -4.42 -2.40 10.97
C ILE A 147 -4.27 -2.34 9.45
N LEU A 148 -5.27 -1.78 8.78
CA LEU A 148 -5.26 -1.56 7.32
C LEU A 148 -4.84 -0.14 6.93
N ASP A 149 -5.10 0.84 7.80
CA ASP A 149 -4.73 2.24 7.58
C ASP A 149 -3.38 2.52 8.23
N THR A 150 -2.38 2.88 7.42
CA THR A 150 -1.01 3.17 7.87
C THR A 150 -0.90 4.45 8.70
N LEU A 151 -2.00 5.21 8.88
CA LEU A 151 -2.08 6.37 9.76
C LEU A 151 -3.02 6.14 10.96
N THR A 152 -3.34 4.89 11.29
CA THR A 152 -4.20 4.56 12.43
C THR A 152 -3.64 5.17 13.73
N PRO A 153 -4.41 5.99 14.47
CA PRO A 153 -3.94 6.58 15.72
C PRO A 153 -3.86 5.53 16.83
N ILE A 154 -2.95 5.75 17.78
CA ILE A 154 -2.84 4.95 19.00
C ILE A 154 -3.55 5.71 20.13
N VAL A 155 -4.55 5.09 20.76
CA VAL A 155 -5.34 5.67 21.86
C VAL A 155 -5.08 4.86 23.12
N ILE A 156 -4.82 5.52 24.25
CA ILE A 156 -4.59 4.90 25.56
C ILE A 156 -5.48 5.60 26.59
N GLN A 157 -6.28 4.82 27.32
CA GLN A 157 -7.14 5.29 28.41
C GLN A 157 -6.58 4.83 29.75
N PHE A 158 -6.47 5.75 30.70
CA PHE A 158 -6.03 5.52 32.06
C PHE A 158 -7.21 5.51 33.05
N SER A 159 -6.98 4.92 34.23
CA SER A 159 -7.97 4.89 35.34
C SER A 159 -8.19 6.24 36.02
N GLU A 160 -7.24 7.16 35.86
CA GLU A 160 -7.24 8.49 36.46
C GLU A 160 -6.35 9.44 35.65
N SER A 161 -6.37 10.73 36.01
CA SER A 161 -5.53 11.76 35.39
C SER A 161 -4.04 11.49 35.62
N VAL A 162 -3.25 11.52 34.55
CA VAL A 162 -1.80 11.32 34.64
C VAL A 162 -1.01 12.61 34.39
N ASP A 163 0.23 12.66 34.90
CA ASP A 163 1.18 13.71 34.60
C ASP A 163 1.74 13.54 33.18
N THR A 164 1.46 14.49 32.31
CA THR A 164 1.78 14.39 30.87
C THR A 164 3.28 14.40 30.59
N GLU A 165 4.08 15.09 31.42
CA GLU A 165 5.53 15.10 31.30
C GLU A 165 6.13 13.72 31.62
N SER A 166 5.66 13.08 32.70
CA SER A 166 6.05 11.70 33.01
C SER A 166 5.61 10.71 31.93
N PHE A 167 4.45 10.94 31.31
CA PHE A 167 3.98 10.11 30.18
C PHE A 167 4.96 10.13 29.02
N TYR A 168 5.41 11.31 28.58
CA TYR A 168 6.35 11.41 27.46
C TYR A 168 7.69 10.72 27.72
N ASN A 169 8.10 10.60 28.99
CA ASN A 169 9.31 9.86 29.35
C ASN A 169 9.07 8.34 29.45
N SER A 170 7.83 7.92 29.71
CA SER A 170 7.43 6.52 29.89
C SER A 170 7.03 5.81 28.59
N PHE A 171 6.59 6.56 27.58
CA PHE A 171 6.04 6.03 26.34
C PHE A 171 7.16 5.75 25.32
N SER A 172 7.12 4.57 24.70
CA SER A 172 7.92 4.27 23.51
C SER A 172 7.11 3.50 22.46
N LEU A 173 7.43 3.73 21.19
CA LEU A 173 6.86 3.06 20.03
C LEU A 173 8.01 2.53 19.17
N THR A 174 8.07 1.22 18.94
CA THR A 174 9.13 0.57 18.16
C THR A 174 8.52 -0.22 17.00
N PRO A 175 8.90 0.03 15.72
CA PRO A 175 9.84 1.05 15.24
C PRO A 175 9.42 2.49 15.56
N ASP A 176 10.40 3.38 15.73
CA ASP A 176 10.16 4.80 15.99
C ASP A 176 9.35 5.43 14.85
N THR A 177 8.21 6.05 15.19
CA THR A 177 7.36 6.78 14.24
C THR A 177 7.16 8.21 14.73
N THR A 178 7.28 9.18 13.82
CA THR A 178 7.02 10.58 14.15
C THR A 178 5.51 10.83 14.28
N GLY A 179 5.09 11.58 15.29
CA GLY A 179 3.67 11.86 15.54
C GLY A 179 3.45 12.97 16.55
N THR A 180 2.19 13.26 16.85
CA THR A 180 1.77 14.23 17.87
C THR A 180 0.85 13.58 18.90
N PHE A 181 0.94 14.06 20.15
CA PHE A 181 0.05 13.61 21.22
C PHE A 181 -1.07 14.63 21.45
N THR A 182 -2.30 14.14 21.57
CA THR A 182 -3.48 14.92 21.95
C THR A 182 -4.08 14.32 23.22
N TRP A 183 -4.27 15.14 24.24
CA TRP A 183 -4.89 14.75 25.51
C TRP A 183 -6.34 15.20 25.58
N ASN A 184 -7.16 14.42 26.29
CA ASN A 184 -8.49 14.86 26.68
C ASN A 184 -8.43 15.90 27.83
N GLY A 185 -9.58 16.47 28.21
CA GLY A 185 -9.62 17.63 29.12
C GLY A 185 -9.19 17.36 30.57
N ASP A 186 -9.18 16.10 30.99
CA ASP A 186 -8.79 15.68 32.35
C ASP A 186 -7.48 14.86 32.36
N ASN A 187 -6.77 14.77 31.24
CA ASN A 187 -5.54 13.99 31.08
C ASN A 187 -5.67 12.51 31.47
N SER A 188 -6.86 11.91 31.32
CA SER A 188 -7.06 10.47 31.50
C SER A 188 -6.97 9.67 30.19
N GLU A 189 -6.95 10.35 29.04
CA GLU A 189 -6.83 9.71 27.72
C GLU A 189 -5.82 10.47 26.85
N VAL A 190 -4.96 9.71 26.16
CA VAL A 190 -4.01 10.25 25.18
C VAL A 190 -4.16 9.55 23.84
N THR A 191 -4.12 10.35 22.77
CA THR A 191 -4.07 9.88 21.38
C THR A 191 -2.76 10.30 20.74
N PHE A 192 -1.96 9.32 20.32
CA PHE A 192 -0.82 9.51 19.43
C PHE A 192 -1.29 9.45 17.96
N ASN A 193 -1.04 10.54 17.23
CA ASN A 193 -1.41 10.70 15.83
C ASN A 193 -0.15 10.62 14.97
N PRO A 194 0.08 9.53 14.20
CA PRO A 194 1.26 9.41 13.37
C PRO A 194 1.27 10.50 12.27
N LEU A 195 2.43 11.13 12.07
CA LEU A 195 2.67 12.09 10.98
C LEU A 195 3.34 11.42 9.77
N SER A 196 4.00 10.29 9.98
CA SER A 196 4.53 9.42 8.93
C SER A 196 3.75 8.11 8.93
N PRO A 197 3.43 7.54 7.76
CA PRO A 197 2.74 6.26 7.69
C PRO A 197 3.61 5.15 8.30
N TYR A 198 2.97 4.22 9.00
CA TYR A 198 3.61 2.97 9.40
C TYR A 198 4.02 2.16 8.17
N THR A 199 5.10 1.38 8.28
CA THR A 199 5.53 0.50 7.19
C THR A 199 4.62 -0.72 7.10
N GLU A 200 4.09 -1.00 5.92
CA GLU A 200 3.28 -2.20 5.68
C GLU A 200 4.07 -3.49 5.94
N GLY A 201 3.43 -4.47 6.58
CA GLY A 201 4.05 -5.74 6.94
C GLY A 201 4.99 -5.70 8.16
N GLU A 202 5.17 -4.53 8.80
CA GLU A 202 5.92 -4.41 10.04
C GLU A 202 5.01 -4.52 11.29
N GLN A 203 5.61 -4.97 12.39
CA GLN A 203 4.99 -4.99 13.71
C GLN A 203 5.46 -3.76 14.49
N TYR A 204 4.52 -3.06 15.12
CA TYR A 204 4.79 -1.93 16.01
C TYR A 204 4.44 -2.30 17.44
N THR A 205 5.38 -2.08 18.36
CA THR A 205 5.24 -2.35 19.80
C THR A 205 5.16 -1.03 20.55
N VAL A 206 4.13 -0.89 21.38
CA VAL A 206 3.95 0.24 22.30
C VAL A 206 4.29 -0.22 23.71
N GLU A 207 5.09 0.56 24.40
CA GLU A 207 5.41 0.36 25.82
C GLU A 207 5.11 1.62 26.62
N ILE A 208 4.58 1.42 27.82
CA ILE A 208 4.36 2.45 28.83
C ILE A 208 4.99 1.95 30.12
N ASP A 209 6.13 2.53 30.49
CA ASP A 209 6.88 2.11 31.67
C ASP A 209 6.22 2.58 32.98
N THR A 210 6.49 1.85 34.06
CA THR A 210 6.10 2.20 35.43
C THR A 210 6.59 3.58 35.93
N ILE A 211 7.51 4.26 35.25
CA ILE A 211 7.91 5.64 35.60
C ILE A 211 6.82 6.68 35.34
N LEU A 212 5.79 6.37 34.54
CA LEU A 212 4.58 7.20 34.39
C LEU A 212 3.98 7.45 35.78
N LYS A 213 3.56 8.69 36.06
CA LYS A 213 2.95 9.07 37.34
C LYS A 213 1.57 9.70 37.17
N ASP A 214 0.75 9.55 38.20
CA ASP A 214 -0.44 10.40 38.37
C ASP A 214 -0.07 11.80 38.90
N LEU A 215 -1.09 12.64 39.13
CA LEU A 215 -0.92 13.98 39.68
C LEU A 215 -0.52 14.00 41.18
N SER A 216 -0.71 12.88 41.89
CA SER A 216 -0.27 12.67 43.28
C SER A 216 1.18 12.16 43.36
N GLY A 217 1.78 11.79 42.22
CA GLY A 217 3.12 11.25 42.09
C GLY A 217 3.22 9.72 42.23
N ASN A 218 2.11 8.98 42.25
CA ASN A 218 2.17 7.51 42.28
C ASN A 218 2.53 6.95 40.91
N PRO A 219 3.42 5.95 40.83
CA PRO A 219 3.80 5.32 39.57
C PRO A 219 2.68 4.44 39.02
N LEU A 220 2.65 4.25 37.71
CA LEU A 220 1.76 3.32 37.03
C LEU A 220 1.83 1.93 37.69
N ALA A 221 0.65 1.36 37.95
CA ALA A 221 0.50 0.14 38.74
C ALA A 221 1.31 -1.04 38.16
N GLN A 222 1.32 -1.13 36.83
CA GLN A 222 2.02 -2.14 36.04
C GLN A 222 2.38 -1.55 34.68
N ALA A 223 3.60 -1.80 34.19
CA ALA A 223 3.99 -1.43 32.83
C ALA A 223 3.02 -2.06 31.81
N ALA A 224 2.61 -1.29 30.83
CA ALA A 224 1.77 -1.78 29.73
C ALA A 224 2.63 -2.01 28.49
N GLN A 225 2.40 -3.12 27.81
CA GLN A 225 3.01 -3.43 26.53
C GLN A 225 1.94 -4.08 25.66
N PHE A 226 1.83 -3.63 24.42
CA PHE A 226 1.01 -4.25 23.39
C PHE A 226 1.66 -4.04 22.03
N PHE A 227 1.27 -4.83 21.04
CA PHE A 227 1.71 -4.63 19.68
C PHE A 227 0.54 -4.68 18.69
N PHE A 228 0.75 -4.11 17.52
CA PHE A 228 -0.13 -4.25 16.37
C PHE A 228 0.70 -4.49 15.12
N GLU A 229 0.10 -5.12 14.12
CA GLU A 229 0.71 -5.38 12.82
C GLU A 229 0.09 -4.48 11.78
N VAL A 230 0.91 -3.96 10.86
CA VAL A 230 0.42 -3.27 9.67
C VAL A 230 0.21 -4.33 8.59
N ALA A 231 -0.97 -4.36 7.97
CA ALA A 231 -1.26 -5.32 6.91
C ALA A 231 -0.17 -5.30 5.82
N SER A 232 0.30 -6.47 5.42
CA SER A 232 1.24 -6.59 4.30
C SER A 232 0.56 -6.21 2.98
N PRO A 233 1.29 -5.62 2.02
CA PRO A 233 0.74 -5.41 0.69
C PRO A 233 0.36 -6.77 0.07
N PRO A 234 -0.72 -6.83 -0.72
CA PRO A 234 -1.08 -8.07 -1.39
C PRO A 234 0.05 -8.51 -2.33
N VAL A 235 0.44 -9.78 -2.24
CA VAL A 235 1.39 -10.38 -3.19
C VAL A 235 0.65 -10.59 -4.50
N ILE A 236 0.98 -9.79 -5.52
CA ILE A 236 0.33 -9.85 -6.82
C ILE A 236 0.89 -11.05 -7.61
N GLN A 237 0.01 -11.81 -8.25
CA GLN A 237 0.37 -13.00 -9.02
C GLN A 237 0.01 -12.85 -10.50
N VAL A 238 0.83 -13.43 -11.38
CA VAL A 238 0.47 -13.62 -12.79
C VAL A 238 -0.50 -14.81 -12.90
N LEU A 239 -1.73 -14.54 -13.29
CA LEU A 239 -2.79 -15.52 -13.55
C LEU A 239 -2.65 -16.18 -14.91
N SER A 240 -2.37 -15.39 -15.95
CA SER A 240 -2.12 -15.92 -17.29
C SER A 240 -1.12 -15.04 -18.04
N PHE A 241 -0.38 -15.69 -18.93
CA PHE A 241 0.53 -15.06 -19.86
C PHE A 241 0.38 -15.76 -21.21
N GLN A 242 0.05 -15.00 -22.25
CA GLN A 242 -0.32 -15.56 -23.56
C GLN A 242 0.35 -14.79 -24.68
N ALA A 243 0.87 -15.50 -25.69
CA ALA A 243 1.12 -14.90 -26.99
C ALA A 243 -0.18 -14.91 -27.79
N LEU A 244 -0.65 -13.72 -28.17
CA LEU A 244 -1.86 -13.54 -28.95
C LEU A 244 -1.60 -13.95 -30.40
N GLY A 245 -2.55 -14.69 -30.96
CA GLY A 245 -2.47 -15.25 -32.30
C GLY A 245 -3.71 -16.09 -32.62
N THR A 246 -3.65 -16.87 -33.71
CA THR A 246 -4.74 -17.76 -34.12
C THR A 246 -4.19 -19.18 -34.38
N PRO A 247 -4.21 -20.09 -33.38
CA PRO A 247 -4.66 -19.90 -32.00
C PRO A 247 -3.68 -19.08 -31.15
N SER A 248 -4.16 -18.55 -30.02
CA SER A 248 -3.29 -18.02 -28.98
C SER A 248 -2.49 -19.15 -28.33
N ILE A 249 -1.29 -18.83 -27.86
CA ILE A 249 -0.40 -19.77 -27.19
C ILE A 249 -0.27 -19.35 -25.73
N ASP A 250 -0.63 -20.25 -24.82
CA ASP A 250 -0.36 -20.07 -23.39
C ASP A 250 1.15 -20.19 -23.15
N ILE A 251 1.73 -19.19 -22.48
CA ILE A 251 3.14 -19.16 -22.12
C ILE A 251 3.25 -19.70 -20.70
N GLU A 252 3.69 -20.95 -20.59
CA GLU A 252 3.78 -21.62 -19.32
C GLU A 252 5.05 -21.20 -18.56
N ASP A 253 4.94 -21.11 -17.24
CA ASP A 253 6.06 -20.98 -16.32
C ASP A 253 6.66 -22.37 -16.07
N VAL A 254 7.49 -22.79 -17.02
CA VAL A 254 8.06 -24.15 -17.08
C VAL A 254 9.43 -24.24 -16.40
N GLY A 255 9.85 -23.20 -15.68
CA GLY A 255 11.20 -23.10 -15.13
C GLY A 255 12.27 -22.97 -16.23
N ILE A 256 13.53 -23.28 -15.90
CA ILE A 256 14.69 -22.93 -16.74
C ILE A 256 14.93 -23.84 -17.96
N THR A 257 14.34 -25.04 -18.04
CA THR A 257 14.67 -25.99 -19.13
C THR A 257 13.70 -26.00 -20.30
N PRO A 258 12.37 -25.92 -20.11
CA PRO A 258 11.44 -25.94 -21.22
C PRO A 258 11.31 -24.52 -21.80
N ILE A 259 11.00 -24.46 -23.08
CA ILE A 259 10.92 -23.21 -23.85
C ILE A 259 9.59 -23.22 -24.58
N ASN A 260 8.83 -22.15 -24.44
CA ASN A 260 7.58 -21.96 -25.16
C ASN A 260 7.90 -21.68 -26.64
N SER A 261 7.41 -22.53 -27.53
CA SER A 261 7.66 -22.52 -28.98
C SER A 261 6.40 -22.14 -29.77
N GLY A 262 6.55 -21.96 -31.07
CA GLY A 262 5.52 -21.51 -31.99
C GLY A 262 5.27 -20.00 -31.96
N ILE A 263 6.17 -19.23 -31.33
CA ILE A 263 5.97 -17.79 -31.12
C ILE A 263 6.44 -17.03 -32.35
N GLU A 264 5.56 -16.17 -32.89
CA GLU A 264 5.88 -15.33 -34.04
C GLU A 264 6.67 -14.07 -33.60
N LYS A 265 7.51 -13.55 -34.49
CA LYS A 265 8.39 -12.39 -34.26
C LYS A 265 7.66 -11.10 -33.92
N ASP A 266 6.38 -11.02 -34.30
CA ASP A 266 5.47 -9.88 -34.13
C ASP A 266 4.36 -10.17 -33.12
N SER A 267 4.49 -11.25 -32.34
CA SER A 267 3.52 -11.62 -31.31
C SER A 267 3.29 -10.48 -30.32
N ILE A 268 2.02 -10.20 -30.06
CA ILE A 268 1.59 -9.36 -28.92
C ILE A 268 1.36 -10.29 -27.75
N PHE A 269 1.78 -9.88 -26.55
CA PHE A 269 1.65 -10.70 -25.36
C PHE A 269 0.58 -10.11 -24.44
N SER A 270 -0.33 -10.94 -23.92
CA SER A 270 -1.36 -10.56 -22.95
C SER A 270 -1.03 -11.13 -21.58
N ILE A 271 -1.13 -10.31 -20.54
CA ILE A 271 -0.87 -10.69 -19.15
C ILE A 271 -2.09 -10.34 -18.29
N GLN A 272 -2.48 -11.27 -17.43
CA GLN A 272 -3.53 -11.08 -16.42
C GLN A 272 -2.95 -11.26 -15.01
N PHE A 273 -3.35 -10.39 -14.09
CA PHE A 273 -2.95 -10.38 -12.69
C PHE A 273 -4.16 -10.63 -11.78
N ASP A 274 -3.93 -11.15 -10.58
CA ASP A 274 -4.98 -11.38 -9.59
C ASP A 274 -5.46 -10.09 -8.90
N ASN A 275 -4.63 -9.06 -8.89
CA ASN A 275 -4.91 -7.75 -8.31
C ASN A 275 -4.36 -6.61 -9.20
N PRO A 276 -4.92 -5.39 -9.09
CA PRO A 276 -4.41 -4.21 -9.79
C PRO A 276 -2.95 -3.92 -9.43
N ILE A 277 -2.11 -3.64 -10.44
CA ILE A 277 -0.70 -3.29 -10.22
C ILE A 277 -0.58 -1.82 -9.73
N PRO A 278 0.05 -1.57 -8.57
CA PRO A 278 0.32 -0.23 -8.04
C PRO A 278 1.11 0.64 -9.00
N GLN A 279 0.80 1.94 -9.05
CA GLN A 279 1.33 2.86 -10.06
C GLN A 279 2.86 2.93 -10.09
N ASP A 280 3.49 2.89 -8.93
CA ASP A 280 4.93 2.90 -8.72
C ASP A 280 5.62 1.62 -9.23
N GLN A 281 4.92 0.48 -9.24
CA GLN A 281 5.46 -0.80 -9.71
C GLN A 281 5.36 -1.00 -11.23
N ARG A 282 4.41 -0.34 -11.91
CA ARG A 282 4.06 -0.58 -13.33
C ARG A 282 5.23 -0.48 -14.32
N TYR A 283 6.25 0.32 -14.02
CA TYR A 283 7.38 0.52 -14.91
C TYR A 283 8.41 -0.63 -14.90
N ASN A 284 8.41 -1.46 -13.86
CA ASN A 284 9.41 -2.50 -13.64
C ASN A 284 8.83 -3.92 -13.62
N ILE A 285 7.55 -4.09 -13.96
CA ILE A 285 6.88 -5.40 -13.92
C ILE A 285 7.37 -6.37 -15.01
N VAL A 286 8.00 -5.89 -16.08
CA VAL A 286 8.48 -6.70 -17.20
C VAL A 286 9.98 -6.45 -17.37
N GLN A 287 10.77 -7.52 -17.43
CA GLN A 287 12.17 -7.46 -17.86
C GLN A 287 12.42 -8.49 -18.95
N ILE A 288 13.08 -8.07 -20.03
CA ILE A 288 13.27 -8.92 -21.22
C ILE A 288 14.75 -9.03 -21.54
N THR A 289 15.22 -10.27 -21.70
CA THR A 289 16.61 -10.60 -22.03
C THR A 289 16.66 -11.56 -23.21
N PRO A 290 17.36 -11.24 -24.32
CA PRO A 290 18.09 -10.01 -24.59
C PRO A 290 17.19 -8.76 -24.60
N ALA A 291 17.77 -7.62 -24.22
CA ALA A 291 17.06 -6.35 -24.16
C ALA A 291 16.40 -6.02 -25.50
N SER A 292 15.10 -5.74 -25.46
CA SER A 292 14.27 -5.44 -26.63
C SER A 292 13.32 -4.31 -26.26
N SER A 293 13.07 -3.39 -27.20
CA SER A 293 12.16 -2.27 -26.98
C SER A 293 10.71 -2.72 -27.10
N TYR A 294 9.87 -2.35 -26.14
CA TYR A 294 8.45 -2.66 -26.13
C TYR A 294 7.62 -1.50 -25.58
N ASP A 295 6.33 -1.57 -25.84
CA ASP A 295 5.29 -0.73 -25.26
C ASP A 295 4.35 -1.62 -24.42
N ILE A 296 3.82 -1.05 -23.34
CA ILE A 296 2.80 -1.70 -22.50
C ILE A 296 1.52 -0.88 -22.59
N ASP A 297 0.42 -1.54 -22.96
CA ASP A 297 -0.93 -0.95 -22.90
C ASP A 297 -1.73 -1.60 -21.76
N TRP A 298 -2.24 -0.79 -20.85
CA TRP A 298 -2.89 -1.24 -19.62
C TRP A 298 -4.42 -1.17 -19.74
N ALA A 299 -5.09 -2.19 -19.20
CA ALA A 299 -6.52 -2.09 -18.93
C ALA A 299 -6.81 -1.04 -17.85
N VAL A 300 -8.03 -0.50 -17.86
CA VAL A 300 -8.46 0.61 -16.98
C VAL A 300 -8.40 0.25 -15.49
N ASP A 301 -8.61 -1.03 -15.16
CA ASP A 301 -8.58 -1.56 -13.80
C ASP A 301 -7.17 -2.00 -13.36
N TYR A 302 -6.18 -1.92 -14.24
CA TYR A 302 -4.79 -2.33 -14.02
C TYR A 302 -4.60 -3.79 -13.60
N THR A 303 -5.59 -4.65 -13.84
CA THR A 303 -5.50 -6.10 -13.61
C THR A 303 -4.94 -6.83 -14.83
N SER A 304 -4.76 -6.14 -15.95
CA SER A 304 -4.19 -6.72 -17.16
C SER A 304 -3.50 -5.70 -18.04
N CYS A 305 -2.57 -6.20 -18.86
CA CYS A 305 -1.88 -5.41 -19.86
C CYS A 305 -1.50 -6.24 -21.08
N THR A 306 -1.17 -5.54 -22.18
CA THR A 306 -0.54 -6.14 -23.35
C THR A 306 0.85 -5.57 -23.58
N ILE A 307 1.78 -6.41 -24.02
CA ILE A 307 3.14 -6.02 -24.42
C ILE A 307 3.25 -6.17 -25.94
N SER A 308 3.64 -5.09 -26.61
CA SER A 308 3.95 -5.07 -28.04
C SER A 308 5.38 -4.61 -28.26
N PHE A 309 6.17 -5.38 -29.00
CA PHE A 309 7.54 -5.01 -29.33
C PHE A 309 7.58 -3.97 -30.44
N ARG A 310 8.49 -2.99 -30.32
CA ARG A 310 8.65 -1.93 -31.32
C ARG A 310 9.39 -2.40 -32.57
N ASP A 311 10.29 -3.35 -32.38
CA ASP A 311 11.04 -4.02 -33.44
C ASP A 311 10.69 -5.52 -33.43
N TYR A 312 10.77 -6.18 -34.58
CA TYR A 312 10.57 -7.63 -34.64
C TYR A 312 11.59 -8.38 -33.80
N LEU A 313 11.11 -9.39 -33.08
CA LEU A 313 11.96 -10.33 -32.37
C LEU A 313 12.75 -11.18 -33.37
N LYS A 314 13.97 -11.57 -33.00
CA LYS A 314 14.85 -12.33 -33.91
C LYS A 314 14.40 -13.78 -34.01
N TYR A 315 14.29 -14.30 -35.22
CA TYR A 315 14.03 -15.72 -35.44
C TYR A 315 15.10 -16.61 -34.78
N ASN A 316 14.67 -17.77 -34.27
CA ASN A 316 15.47 -18.75 -33.54
C ASN A 316 16.22 -18.20 -32.31
N GLN A 317 15.88 -16.98 -31.87
CA GLN A 317 16.41 -16.38 -30.65
C GLN A 317 15.52 -16.76 -29.47
N VAL A 318 16.16 -17.17 -28.37
CA VAL A 318 15.47 -17.35 -27.09
C VAL A 318 15.46 -16.03 -26.34
N TYR A 319 14.27 -15.66 -25.86
CA TYR A 319 14.05 -14.53 -24.95
C TYR A 319 13.59 -15.05 -23.59
N GLN A 320 14.14 -14.46 -22.54
CA GLN A 320 13.70 -14.60 -21.17
C GLN A 320 12.87 -13.37 -20.81
N ILE A 321 11.64 -13.59 -20.35
CA ILE A 321 10.74 -12.54 -19.89
C ILE A 321 10.48 -12.80 -18.40
N VAL A 322 10.90 -11.86 -17.55
CA VAL A 322 10.61 -11.89 -16.12
C VAL A 322 9.38 -11.02 -15.87
N LEU A 323 8.35 -11.60 -15.24
CA LEU A 323 7.13 -10.91 -14.82
C LEU A 323 6.98 -11.10 -13.31
N LEU A 324 7.07 -10.00 -12.54
CA LEU A 324 7.11 -10.05 -11.08
C LEU A 324 8.22 -11.02 -10.59
N ASP A 325 7.84 -12.14 -9.97
CA ASP A 325 8.74 -13.19 -9.47
C ASP A 325 8.89 -14.38 -10.45
N LYS A 326 8.11 -14.43 -11.54
CA LYS A 326 8.11 -15.53 -12.51
C LYS A 326 9.05 -15.27 -13.69
N THR A 327 9.66 -16.33 -14.19
CA THR A 327 10.58 -16.27 -15.34
C THR A 327 10.11 -17.18 -16.46
N TYR A 328 9.76 -16.58 -17.59
CA TYR A 328 9.30 -17.26 -18.79
C TYR A 328 10.42 -17.30 -19.83
N ARG A 329 10.51 -18.41 -20.59
CA ARG A 329 11.39 -18.53 -21.74
C ARG A 329 10.57 -18.79 -22.99
N ILE A 330 10.80 -18.01 -24.02
CA ILE A 330 10.17 -18.14 -25.35
C ILE A 330 11.25 -18.27 -26.42
N ILE A 331 11.01 -19.09 -27.45
CA ILE A 331 11.81 -19.09 -28.67
C ILE A 331 10.96 -18.59 -29.82
N ILE A 332 11.54 -17.77 -30.68
CA ILE A 332 10.86 -17.25 -31.87
C ILE A 332 11.07 -18.22 -33.02
N ASP A 333 10.19 -19.21 -33.12
CA ASP A 333 10.21 -20.25 -34.14
C ASP A 333 8.83 -20.45 -34.79
N GLY A 334 7.96 -19.44 -34.68
CA GLY A 334 6.68 -19.38 -35.37
C GLY A 334 6.84 -19.54 -36.88
N GLN A 335 5.86 -20.20 -37.51
CA GLN A 335 5.95 -20.58 -38.93
C GLN A 335 6.02 -19.37 -39.86
N LYS A 336 5.36 -18.26 -39.51
CA LYS A 336 5.41 -17.03 -40.32
C LYS A 336 6.70 -16.25 -40.13
N SER A 337 7.50 -16.58 -39.13
CA SER A 337 8.75 -15.90 -38.81
C SER A 337 9.98 -16.55 -39.45
N ILE A 338 9.79 -17.65 -40.18
CA ILE A 338 10.88 -18.38 -40.84
C ILE A 338 11.54 -17.48 -41.91
N PRO A 339 12.86 -17.21 -41.80
CA PRO A 339 13.56 -16.34 -42.73
C PRO A 339 13.72 -16.99 -44.11
N PRO A 340 13.70 -16.22 -45.20
CA PRO A 340 13.95 -16.76 -46.53
C PRO A 340 15.41 -17.16 -46.70
N VAL A 341 15.65 -18.31 -47.34
CA VAL A 341 16.97 -18.89 -47.57
C VAL A 341 17.09 -19.35 -49.02
N VAL A 342 18.17 -18.92 -49.70
CA VAL A 342 18.51 -19.45 -51.03
C VAL A 342 19.01 -20.88 -50.88
N GLU A 343 18.26 -21.85 -51.40
CA GLU A 343 18.65 -23.27 -51.35
C GLU A 343 19.67 -23.61 -52.44
N ARG A 344 19.45 -23.10 -53.66
CA ARG A 344 20.30 -23.38 -54.81
C ARG A 344 20.11 -22.36 -55.92
N ILE A 345 21.06 -22.33 -56.84
CA ILE A 345 21.01 -21.58 -58.10
C ILE A 345 21.18 -22.58 -59.25
N VAL A 346 20.28 -22.54 -60.23
CA VAL A 346 20.34 -23.37 -61.43
C VAL A 346 20.58 -22.48 -62.64
N TYR A 347 21.71 -22.66 -63.30
CA TYR A 347 22.02 -22.01 -64.56
C TYR A 347 21.40 -22.79 -65.72
N VAL A 348 20.70 -22.08 -66.62
CA VAL A 348 20.17 -22.65 -67.86
C VAL A 348 20.80 -21.94 -69.04
N ARG A 349 21.52 -22.74 -69.84
CA ARG A 349 22.35 -22.23 -70.93
C ARG A 349 21.54 -21.69 -72.10
N ASP A 350 20.43 -22.31 -72.44
CA ASP A 350 19.62 -21.95 -73.60
C ASP A 350 18.15 -22.24 -73.31
N SER A 351 17.28 -21.23 -73.38
CA SER A 351 15.86 -21.39 -73.11
C SER A 351 15.12 -22.24 -74.16
N THR A 352 15.69 -22.43 -75.36
CA THR A 352 15.10 -23.24 -76.44
C THR A 352 15.44 -24.73 -76.32
N THR A 353 16.61 -25.06 -75.79
CA THR A 353 17.07 -26.42 -75.49
C THR A 353 17.65 -26.45 -74.07
N PRO A 354 16.79 -26.41 -73.03
CA PRO A 354 17.23 -26.14 -71.66
C PRO A 354 18.14 -27.25 -71.13
N VAL A 355 19.39 -26.88 -70.89
CA VAL A 355 20.37 -27.67 -70.14
C VAL A 355 20.53 -27.03 -68.77
N TYR A 356 19.99 -27.70 -67.76
CA TYR A 356 20.03 -27.26 -66.37
C TYR A 356 21.35 -27.67 -65.73
N GLN A 357 22.00 -26.71 -65.06
CA GLN A 357 23.22 -26.93 -64.30
C GLN A 357 23.08 -26.25 -62.94
N GLU A 358 22.96 -27.04 -61.88
CA GLU A 358 23.03 -26.51 -60.52
C GLU A 358 24.44 -25.97 -60.24
N LEU A 359 24.52 -24.78 -59.65
CA LEU A 359 25.76 -24.19 -59.20
C LEU A 359 26.16 -24.81 -57.87
N ILE A 360 27.36 -25.35 -57.82
CA ILE A 360 27.94 -25.97 -56.62
C ILE A 360 29.09 -25.07 -56.15
N LEU A 361 29.21 -24.85 -54.85
CA LEU A 361 30.31 -24.05 -54.27
C LEU A 361 31.67 -24.62 -54.73
N ASN A 362 32.52 -23.76 -55.29
CA ASN A 362 33.80 -24.09 -55.93
C ASN A 362 33.69 -25.04 -57.14
N GLY A 363 32.48 -25.33 -57.61
CA GLY A 363 32.20 -26.10 -58.81
C GLY A 363 32.48 -25.29 -60.08
N THR A 364 32.37 -25.95 -61.24
CA THR A 364 32.65 -25.33 -62.54
C THR A 364 31.38 -24.84 -63.23
N ILE A 365 31.42 -23.70 -63.91
CA ILE A 365 30.34 -23.19 -64.77
C ILE A 365 30.87 -22.88 -66.17
N SER A 366 30.29 -23.48 -67.21
CA SER A 366 30.63 -23.09 -68.58
C SER A 366 29.65 -22.03 -69.06
N LEU A 367 30.06 -20.77 -69.03
CA LEU A 367 29.28 -19.70 -69.65
C LEU A 367 29.23 -19.91 -71.16
N SER A 368 28.08 -19.68 -71.77
CA SER A 368 27.94 -19.67 -73.22
C SER A 368 27.13 -18.44 -73.63
N PRO A 369 27.60 -17.64 -74.61
CA PRO A 369 26.79 -16.59 -75.21
C PRO A 369 25.70 -17.25 -76.08
N SER A 370 24.58 -17.63 -75.46
CA SER A 370 23.40 -18.17 -76.14
C SER A 370 22.36 -17.07 -76.39
N ASN A 371 21.24 -17.43 -77.04
CA ASN A 371 20.19 -16.48 -77.37
C ASN A 371 19.41 -15.94 -76.14
N ALA A 372 19.36 -16.69 -75.03
CA ALA A 372 18.62 -16.29 -73.82
C ALA A 372 18.99 -17.14 -72.58
N PRO A 373 20.19 -16.96 -72.00
CA PRO A 373 20.57 -17.64 -70.76
C PRO A 373 19.87 -17.02 -69.54
N PHE A 374 19.62 -17.84 -68.53
CA PHE A 374 19.04 -17.37 -67.26
C PHE A 374 19.52 -18.19 -66.06
N PHE A 375 19.32 -17.64 -64.87
CA PHE A 375 19.55 -18.31 -63.59
C PHE A 375 18.24 -18.43 -62.81
N ASP A 376 17.90 -19.62 -62.36
CA ASP A 376 16.77 -19.88 -61.47
C ASP A 376 17.29 -19.99 -60.03
N PHE A 377 16.84 -19.08 -59.17
CA PHE A 377 17.12 -19.07 -57.74
C PHE A 377 15.96 -19.73 -57.01
N TYR A 378 16.24 -20.79 -56.25
CA TYR A 378 15.24 -21.44 -55.42
C TYR A 378 15.37 -20.91 -54.00
N ILE A 379 14.33 -20.29 -53.50
CA ILE A 379 14.33 -19.62 -52.21
C ILE A 379 13.24 -20.25 -51.35
N TYR A 380 13.66 -20.98 -50.31
CA TYR A 380 12.78 -21.45 -49.25
C TYR A 380 12.34 -20.26 -48.40
N HIS A 381 11.09 -20.24 -47.95
CA HIS A 381 10.54 -19.18 -47.12
C HIS A 381 9.46 -19.71 -46.18
N ALA A 382 8.94 -18.85 -45.30
CA ALA A 382 7.82 -19.19 -44.42
C ALA A 382 6.62 -19.77 -45.19
N PRO A 383 5.92 -20.78 -44.64
CA PRO A 383 4.71 -21.31 -45.25
C PRO A 383 3.66 -20.24 -45.52
N GLY A 384 3.12 -20.23 -46.73
CA GLY A 384 2.14 -19.23 -47.18
C GLY A 384 2.71 -17.85 -47.51
N ALA A 385 4.02 -17.63 -47.33
CA ALA A 385 4.69 -16.42 -47.80
C ALA A 385 5.00 -16.49 -49.31
N SER A 386 5.48 -15.37 -49.85
CA SER A 386 6.04 -15.28 -51.21
C SER A 386 7.20 -14.31 -51.22
N ILE A 387 8.19 -14.50 -52.10
CA ILE A 387 9.35 -13.61 -52.17
C ILE A 387 9.02 -12.35 -52.98
N SER A 388 9.39 -11.18 -52.44
CA SER A 388 9.28 -9.91 -53.14
C SER A 388 10.33 -9.80 -54.26
N LEU A 389 9.89 -9.75 -55.52
CA LEU A 389 10.78 -9.65 -56.68
C LEU A 389 11.66 -8.39 -56.66
N SER A 390 11.13 -7.27 -56.16
CA SER A 390 11.91 -6.03 -56.04
C SER A 390 12.99 -6.16 -54.98
N SER A 391 12.67 -6.72 -53.82
CA SER A 391 13.66 -6.97 -52.75
C SER A 391 14.78 -7.90 -53.23
N PHE A 392 14.43 -8.94 -54.00
CA PHE A 392 15.40 -9.87 -54.56
C PHE A 392 16.32 -9.18 -55.57
N PHE A 393 15.75 -8.34 -56.46
CA PHE A 393 16.54 -7.61 -57.43
C PHE A 393 17.55 -6.68 -56.75
N ASP A 394 17.13 -5.99 -55.68
CA ASP A 394 18.02 -5.12 -54.91
C ASP A 394 19.11 -5.92 -54.18
N ALA A 395 18.75 -7.08 -53.62
CA ALA A 395 19.63 -7.94 -52.84
C ALA A 395 20.65 -8.74 -53.69
N LEU A 396 20.37 -8.97 -54.97
CA LEU A 396 21.21 -9.76 -55.85
C LEU A 396 22.42 -8.97 -56.34
N ALA A 397 23.61 -9.52 -56.11
CA ALA A 397 24.86 -9.06 -56.70
C ALA A 397 25.58 -10.23 -57.39
N ILE A 398 26.02 -10.01 -58.64
CA ILE A 398 26.83 -10.95 -59.40
C ILE A 398 28.16 -10.28 -59.75
N SER A 399 29.26 -10.82 -59.24
CA SER A 399 30.61 -10.35 -59.52
C SER A 399 31.30 -11.27 -60.51
N VAL A 400 31.67 -10.72 -61.67
CA VAL A 400 32.43 -11.40 -62.72
C VAL A 400 33.69 -10.57 -63.00
N PRO A 401 34.90 -11.15 -62.90
CA PRO A 401 36.13 -10.44 -63.27
C PRO A 401 36.09 -9.99 -64.74
N SER A 402 36.53 -8.77 -65.03
CA SER A 402 36.41 -8.17 -66.36
C SER A 402 37.14 -8.97 -67.45
N ASN A 403 38.23 -9.66 -67.11
CA ASN A 403 38.95 -10.54 -68.02
C ASN A 403 38.20 -11.85 -68.31
N VAL A 404 37.28 -12.28 -67.43
CA VAL A 404 36.49 -13.51 -67.54
C VAL A 404 35.30 -13.31 -68.47
N GLY A 405 34.57 -12.20 -68.33
CA GLY A 405 33.37 -11.92 -69.10
C GLY A 405 32.42 -10.96 -68.38
N SER A 406 31.13 -11.01 -68.73
CA SER A 406 30.07 -10.27 -68.03
C SER A 406 28.77 -11.07 -67.96
N ILE A 407 27.99 -10.83 -66.91
CA ILE A 407 26.60 -11.28 -66.76
C ILE A 407 25.77 -10.01 -66.55
N ASN A 408 25.08 -9.57 -67.59
CA ASN A 408 24.24 -8.39 -67.57
C ASN A 408 22.80 -8.82 -67.28
N LEU A 409 22.26 -8.42 -66.13
CA LEU A 409 20.88 -8.68 -65.73
C LEU A 409 19.91 -7.94 -66.67
N LEU A 410 18.91 -8.65 -67.21
CA LEU A 410 17.88 -8.05 -68.07
C LEU A 410 16.58 -7.80 -67.30
N ASN A 411 16.02 -8.85 -66.71
CA ASN A 411 14.83 -8.77 -65.88
C ASN A 411 14.77 -9.95 -64.91
N VAL A 412 13.88 -9.82 -63.93
CA VAL A 412 13.61 -10.84 -62.92
C VAL A 412 12.12 -11.14 -62.93
N ILE A 413 11.77 -12.42 -62.99
CA ILE A 413 10.39 -12.89 -63.11
C ILE A 413 10.14 -14.11 -62.20
N ASN A 414 8.89 -14.32 -61.81
CA ASN A 414 8.45 -15.60 -61.24
C ASN A 414 8.07 -16.55 -62.39
N PRO A 415 8.82 -17.64 -62.63
CA PRO A 415 8.59 -18.56 -63.74
C PRO A 415 7.38 -19.47 -63.53
N ALA A 416 6.76 -19.51 -62.34
CA ALA A 416 5.51 -20.25 -62.11
C ALA A 416 4.37 -19.81 -63.05
N ASN A 417 4.46 -18.58 -63.58
CA ASN A 417 3.52 -18.02 -64.55
C ASN A 417 3.89 -18.28 -66.02
N LEU A 418 4.94 -19.07 -66.31
CA LEU A 418 5.46 -19.30 -67.68
C LEU A 418 5.17 -20.72 -68.18
N ALA A 419 4.88 -20.84 -69.48
CA ALA A 419 4.60 -22.12 -70.13
C ALA A 419 5.85 -22.95 -70.47
N SER A 420 7.04 -22.34 -70.65
CA SER A 420 8.32 -23.03 -70.93
C SER A 420 9.50 -22.04 -70.98
N PRO A 421 10.72 -22.40 -70.54
CA PRO A 421 11.09 -23.63 -69.83
C PRO A 421 10.68 -23.57 -68.36
N ALA A 422 10.05 -24.62 -67.85
CA ALA A 422 9.66 -24.73 -66.43
C ALA A 422 10.90 -24.92 -65.53
N PRO A 423 10.87 -24.48 -64.26
CA PRO A 423 11.93 -24.77 -63.31
C PRO A 423 12.21 -26.27 -63.19
N SER A 424 13.49 -26.65 -63.13
CA SER A 424 13.93 -28.03 -62.90
C SER A 424 15.11 -28.04 -61.92
N PRO A 425 14.96 -28.62 -60.71
CA PRO A 425 13.81 -29.43 -60.26
C PRO A 425 12.53 -28.62 -60.04
N VAL A 426 11.39 -29.30 -59.93
CA VAL A 426 10.11 -28.67 -59.56
C VAL A 426 10.23 -28.14 -58.14
N PRO A 427 9.83 -26.88 -57.85
CA PRO A 427 9.91 -26.31 -56.50
C PRO A 427 9.01 -27.06 -55.51
N GLY A 428 9.45 -27.13 -54.26
CA GLY A 428 8.65 -27.60 -53.13
C GLY A 428 7.53 -26.62 -52.74
N GLN A 429 6.71 -27.00 -51.75
CA GLN A 429 5.52 -26.25 -51.33
C GLN A 429 5.82 -24.80 -50.88
N ASP A 430 6.93 -24.59 -50.16
CA ASP A 430 7.31 -23.29 -49.59
C ASP A 430 8.60 -22.75 -50.24
N VAL A 431 8.77 -23.04 -51.54
CA VAL A 431 9.91 -22.59 -52.33
C VAL A 431 9.42 -21.72 -53.47
N THR A 432 9.82 -20.45 -53.46
CA THR A 432 9.65 -19.55 -54.60
C THR A 432 10.86 -19.68 -55.52
N VAL A 433 10.62 -19.93 -56.82
CA VAL A 433 11.66 -19.82 -57.84
C VAL A 433 11.65 -18.41 -58.40
N ILE A 434 12.82 -17.79 -58.47
CA ILE A 434 13.02 -16.50 -59.14
C ILE A 434 13.95 -16.70 -60.33
N ARG A 435 13.45 -16.37 -61.52
CA ARG A 435 14.22 -16.44 -62.75
C ARG A 435 14.85 -15.10 -63.07
N VAL A 436 16.15 -15.11 -63.27
CA VAL A 436 16.98 -13.96 -63.63
C VAL A 436 17.44 -14.13 -65.08
N ASN A 437 16.76 -13.45 -66.00
CA ASN A 437 17.18 -13.45 -67.40
C ASN A 437 18.37 -12.52 -67.58
N CYS A 438 19.36 -12.95 -68.37
CA CYS A 438 20.61 -12.21 -68.50
C CYS A 438 21.19 -12.28 -69.92
N GLN A 439 22.13 -11.38 -70.20
CA GLN A 439 23.04 -11.48 -71.34
C GLN A 439 24.43 -11.82 -70.83
N ILE A 440 25.08 -12.77 -71.49
CA ILE A 440 26.39 -13.27 -71.08
C ILE A 440 27.42 -12.96 -72.16
N THR A 441 28.54 -12.35 -71.76
CA THR A 441 29.74 -12.25 -72.60
C THR A 441 30.81 -13.18 -72.06
N ASP A 442 31.43 -13.96 -72.93
CA ASP A 442 32.52 -14.88 -72.60
C ASP A 442 33.82 -14.43 -73.28
N ASN A 443 34.84 -14.09 -72.47
CA ASN A 443 36.15 -13.66 -72.95
C ASN A 443 37.19 -14.81 -73.05
N GLY A 444 36.79 -16.05 -72.79
CA GLY A 444 37.62 -17.26 -72.88
C GLY A 444 38.60 -17.48 -71.72
N ASN A 445 38.64 -16.60 -70.72
CA ASN A 445 39.50 -16.74 -69.54
C ASN A 445 38.75 -17.35 -68.36
N SER A 446 39.44 -18.19 -67.59
CA SER A 446 38.95 -18.70 -66.31
C SER A 446 39.02 -17.65 -65.20
N GLY A 447 38.13 -17.79 -64.23
CA GLY A 447 38.15 -17.01 -63.00
C GLY A 447 36.92 -17.29 -62.13
N ILE A 448 36.90 -16.66 -60.96
CA ILE A 448 35.86 -16.89 -59.95
C ILE A 448 34.69 -15.94 -60.22
N ILE A 449 33.51 -16.50 -60.39
CA ILE A 449 32.24 -15.76 -60.42
C ILE A 449 31.60 -15.90 -59.05
N THR A 450 31.21 -14.78 -58.45
CA THR A 450 30.54 -14.76 -57.14
C THR A 450 29.09 -14.32 -57.31
N PHE A 451 28.17 -15.10 -56.77
CA PHE A 451 26.76 -14.72 -56.64
C PHE A 451 26.49 -14.48 -55.16
N THR A 452 25.90 -13.32 -54.85
CA THR A 452 25.51 -12.94 -53.51
C THR A 452 24.05 -12.53 -53.50
N VAL A 453 23.29 -13.02 -52.52
CA VAL A 453 21.96 -12.50 -52.18
C VAL A 453 22.05 -12.05 -50.73
N ASP A 454 21.97 -10.74 -50.51
CA ASP A 454 22.14 -10.16 -49.18
C ASP A 454 20.81 -10.03 -48.40
N GLN A 455 20.89 -9.50 -47.18
CA GLN A 455 19.77 -9.36 -46.26
C GLN A 455 18.69 -8.35 -46.69
N ARG A 456 18.83 -7.68 -47.84
CA ARG A 456 17.77 -6.84 -48.40
C ARG A 456 16.65 -7.67 -49.04
N LEU A 457 16.85 -8.97 -49.25
CA LEU A 457 15.81 -9.89 -49.67
C LEU A 457 14.71 -9.93 -48.60
N SER A 458 13.46 -9.83 -49.01
CA SER A 458 12.31 -9.99 -48.13
C SER A 458 11.22 -10.86 -48.71
N ASP A 459 10.49 -11.54 -47.82
CA ASP A 459 9.23 -12.19 -48.16
C ASP A 459 8.02 -11.29 -47.83
N SER A 460 6.82 -11.79 -48.11
CA SER A 460 5.55 -11.09 -47.88
C SER A 460 5.13 -10.99 -46.41
N TYR A 461 5.89 -11.60 -45.49
CA TYR A 461 5.75 -11.45 -44.04
C TYR A 461 6.87 -10.58 -43.47
N ASP A 462 7.59 -9.85 -44.32
CA ASP A 462 8.70 -8.98 -43.96
C ASP A 462 9.85 -9.72 -43.24
N ASN A 463 10.03 -11.01 -43.52
CA ASN A 463 11.22 -11.74 -43.08
C ASN A 463 12.39 -11.44 -44.00
N THR A 464 13.59 -11.34 -43.42
CA THR A 464 14.85 -11.17 -44.16
C THR A 464 15.81 -12.32 -43.82
N PRO A 465 16.75 -12.68 -44.71
CA PRO A 465 17.76 -13.70 -44.41
C PRO A 465 18.59 -13.36 -43.18
N GLU A 466 18.94 -14.37 -42.37
CA GLU A 466 19.80 -14.16 -41.20
C GLU A 466 21.25 -13.79 -41.59
N SER A 467 21.67 -14.15 -42.79
CA SER A 467 23.01 -13.87 -43.32
C SER A 467 22.98 -13.79 -44.85
N ASN A 468 24.00 -13.17 -45.43
CA ASN A 468 24.14 -13.13 -46.88
C ASN A 468 24.39 -14.54 -47.41
N TYR A 469 23.61 -14.97 -48.39
CA TYR A 469 23.94 -16.14 -49.18
C TYR A 469 25.05 -15.76 -50.17
N THR A 470 26.14 -16.52 -50.22
CA THR A 470 27.21 -16.33 -51.20
C THR A 470 27.68 -17.67 -51.75
N ILE A 471 27.74 -17.78 -53.07
CA ILE A 471 28.31 -18.93 -53.76
C ILE A 471 29.33 -18.48 -54.79
N GLN A 472 30.48 -19.15 -54.81
CA GLN A 472 31.56 -18.93 -55.76
C GLN A 472 31.68 -20.12 -56.68
N VAL A 473 31.77 -19.86 -57.99
CA VAL A 473 31.95 -20.89 -59.02
C VAL A 473 33.12 -20.53 -59.92
N ASN A 474 33.82 -21.55 -60.41
CA ASN A 474 34.96 -21.43 -61.31
C ASN A 474 34.47 -21.50 -62.75
N LYS A 475 34.77 -20.50 -63.56
CA LYS A 475 34.49 -20.56 -65.00
C LYS A 475 35.57 -21.32 -65.78
#